data_AF-A0A538TIW5-F1
#
_entry.id   AF-A0A538TIW5-F1
#
_cell.length_a   1.000
_cell.length_b   1.000
_cell.length_c   1.000
_cell.angle_alpha   90.00
_cell.angle_beta   90.00
_cell.angle_gamma   90.00
#
_symmetry.space_group_name_H-M   'P 1'
#
loop_
_entity.id
_entity.type
_entity.pdbx_description
1 polymer ?
#
loop_
_entity_poly.entity_id
_entity_poly.type
_entity_poly.pdbx_seq_one_letter_code
_entity_poly.pdbx_strand_id
1 'polypeptide(L)'
;MSFDILILVSGGILAILGGGLLVFMSPGRYPSLIAAAALASLGLLQFGWARAIYDVLGPGGESWFELSLALALPVSLCWMLLSRTLGVGTNPGQLGGWRYYIVAQALLSICGLVAVGAFPPRATLAFDLNGTSFPLRPICTGMLVAILLNLILLTASFESTYLTFPRAQRHAFRPGLAGILLASGFFTYASVSSVLAGRVTAADLSLGAIPIACLSLLLPVSLIHGRIGEARTRRADRSLTRTASLTIAVGYLVAATALIAITRATGWSVARGLWLLVALGGALGTAALAVSNRLQRRVRRLVDPHLLARRGEYYTLSARAAESVQPTRSIAELCDLIPPNARELVGADPVTLFLADEQQARFVVVASTLDPAPAVSVRDSDPLARELMRTGRSIQLRGRTDDLEFIPIYVENAAQIAACRATSAAPITREEELYAFLLCGDPAGGEGIARRPLLPLLDLVCRRYSAQVDRLVPGGFRSRPSPDEDI
;
A
#
# COMPACT_ATOMS: atom_id res chain seq x y z
N MET A 1 -33.47 -10.01 30.46
CA MET A 1 -32.43 -10.10 29.40
C MET A 1 -31.56 -8.86 29.53
N SER A 2 -30.26 -8.98 29.74
CA SER A 2 -29.40 -7.79 29.91
C SER A 2 -29.27 -7.04 28.59
N PHE A 3 -29.03 -5.73 28.69
CA PHE A 3 -28.83 -4.84 27.54
C PHE A 3 -27.69 -5.33 26.62
N ASP A 4 -26.62 -5.87 27.19
CA ASP A 4 -25.49 -6.46 26.46
C ASP A 4 -25.90 -7.59 25.53
N ILE A 5 -26.78 -8.49 25.99
CA ILE A 5 -27.26 -9.63 25.20
C ILE A 5 -28.14 -9.13 24.06
N LEU A 6 -28.99 -8.14 24.30
CA LEU A 6 -29.81 -7.53 23.25
C LEU A 6 -28.93 -6.92 22.14
N ILE A 7 -27.90 -6.15 22.52
CA ILE A 7 -26.96 -5.56 21.57
C ILE A 7 -26.25 -6.63 20.73
N LEU A 8 -25.70 -7.67 21.37
CA LEU A 8 -25.01 -8.75 20.66
C LEU A 8 -25.94 -9.53 19.73
N VAL A 9 -27.16 -9.84 20.18
CA VAL A 9 -28.17 -10.53 19.36
C VAL A 9 -28.57 -9.67 18.16
N SER A 10 -28.80 -8.37 18.36
CA SER A 10 -29.10 -7.44 17.26
C SER A 10 -27.95 -7.33 16.27
N GLY A 11 -26.71 -7.21 16.74
CA GLY A 11 -25.51 -7.21 15.89
C GLY A 11 -25.37 -8.51 15.09
N GLY A 12 -25.63 -9.66 15.72
CA GLY A 12 -25.60 -10.97 15.09
C GLY A 12 -26.66 -11.13 14.00
N ILE A 13 -27.90 -10.71 14.27
CA ILE A 13 -29.00 -10.71 13.30
C ILE A 13 -28.66 -9.81 12.10
N LEU A 14 -28.16 -8.59 12.35
CA LEU A 14 -27.78 -7.67 11.27
C LEU A 14 -26.66 -8.24 10.39
N ALA A 15 -25.68 -8.94 10.97
CA ALA A 15 -24.61 -9.59 10.21
C ALA A 15 -25.14 -10.70 9.31
N ILE A 16 -26.04 -11.55 9.82
CA ILE A 16 -26.68 -12.61 9.02
C ILE A 16 -27.54 -12.02 7.91
N LEU A 17 -28.35 -10.99 8.21
CA LEU A 17 -29.18 -10.31 7.22
C LEU A 17 -28.32 -9.62 6.15
N GLY A 18 -27.22 -8.98 6.53
CA GLY A 18 -26.25 -8.39 5.60
C GLY A 18 -25.61 -9.43 4.69
N GLY A 19 -25.28 -10.60 5.23
CA GLY A 19 -24.81 -11.75 4.44
C GLY A 19 -25.88 -12.29 3.49
N GLY A 20 -27.12 -12.46 3.96
CA GLY A 20 -28.25 -12.89 3.14
C GLY A 20 -28.57 -11.93 2.00
N LEU A 21 -28.53 -10.62 2.27
CA LEU A 21 -28.71 -9.57 1.27
C LEU A 21 -27.67 -9.66 0.16
N LEU A 22 -26.40 -9.93 0.50
CA LEU A 22 -25.34 -10.11 -0.49
C LEU A 22 -25.55 -11.32 -1.39
N VAL A 23 -26.01 -12.45 -0.83
CA VAL A 23 -26.34 -13.65 -1.62
C VAL A 23 -27.50 -13.37 -2.56
N PHE A 24 -28.54 -12.70 -2.07
CA PHE A 24 -29.76 -12.44 -2.83
C PHE A 24 -29.57 -11.40 -3.95
N MET A 25 -28.87 -10.30 -3.66
CA MET A 25 -28.65 -9.19 -4.60
C MET A 25 -27.45 -9.39 -5.52
N SER A 26 -26.56 -10.34 -5.22
CA SER A 26 -25.35 -10.61 -6.01
C SER A 26 -25.16 -12.11 -6.27
N PRO A 27 -26.16 -12.80 -6.83
CA PRO A 27 -26.13 -14.25 -6.99
C PRO A 27 -25.00 -14.69 -7.93
N GLY A 28 -24.31 -15.77 -7.56
CA GLY A 28 -23.30 -16.43 -8.40
C GLY A 28 -21.91 -15.79 -8.43
N ARG A 29 -21.64 -14.78 -7.59
CA ARG A 29 -20.32 -14.11 -7.57
C ARG A 29 -19.48 -14.56 -6.38
N TYR A 30 -18.32 -15.13 -6.69
CA TYR A 30 -17.40 -15.68 -5.69
C TYR A 30 -17.04 -14.70 -4.55
N PRO A 31 -16.71 -13.41 -4.80
CA PRO A 31 -16.42 -12.47 -3.72
C PRO A 31 -17.64 -12.17 -2.83
N SER A 32 -18.85 -12.12 -3.42
CA SER A 32 -20.10 -11.87 -2.69
C SER A 32 -20.45 -13.05 -1.78
N LEU A 33 -20.23 -14.29 -2.23
CA LEU A 33 -20.43 -15.49 -1.43
C LEU A 33 -19.47 -15.56 -0.24
N ILE A 34 -18.19 -15.21 -0.45
CA ILE A 34 -17.21 -15.17 0.64
C ILE A 34 -17.54 -14.03 1.61
N ALA A 35 -17.96 -12.87 1.11
CA ALA A 35 -18.40 -11.77 1.96
C ALA A 35 -19.62 -12.17 2.81
N ALA A 36 -20.58 -12.87 2.21
CA ALA A 36 -21.74 -13.40 2.92
C ALA A 36 -21.33 -14.42 3.99
N ALA A 37 -20.43 -15.35 3.68
CA ALA A 37 -19.90 -16.31 4.65
C ALA A 37 -19.13 -15.61 5.79
N ALA A 38 -18.34 -14.58 5.48
CA ALA A 38 -17.61 -13.78 6.46
C ALA A 38 -18.54 -13.00 7.40
N LEU A 39 -19.65 -12.45 6.88
CA LEU A 39 -20.66 -11.78 7.70
C LEU A 39 -21.50 -12.77 8.51
N ALA A 40 -21.94 -13.88 7.92
CA ALA A 40 -22.70 -14.91 8.63
C ALA A 40 -21.88 -15.51 9.79
N SER A 41 -20.57 -15.76 9.56
CA SER A 41 -19.67 -16.26 10.59
C SER A 41 -19.42 -15.24 11.72
N LEU A 42 -19.37 -13.94 11.43
CA LEU A 42 -19.41 -12.90 12.48
C LEU A 42 -20.72 -12.91 13.26
N GLY A 43 -21.86 -13.15 12.59
CA GLY A 43 -23.14 -13.26 13.26
C GLY A 43 -23.21 -14.44 14.23
N LEU A 44 -22.71 -15.61 13.81
CA LEU A 44 -22.57 -16.78 14.68
C LEU A 44 -21.65 -16.52 15.88
N LEU A 45 -20.55 -15.80 15.65
CA LEU A 45 -19.61 -15.40 16.70
C LEU A 45 -20.29 -14.49 17.74
N GLN A 46 -21.10 -13.52 17.30
CA GLN A 46 -21.89 -12.66 18.17
C GLN A 46 -22.89 -13.44 19.03
N PHE A 47 -23.57 -14.45 18.46
CA PHE A 47 -24.45 -15.32 19.23
C PHE A 47 -23.70 -16.19 20.23
N GLY A 48 -22.49 -16.65 19.89
CA GLY A 48 -21.61 -17.37 20.81
C GLY A 48 -21.25 -16.51 22.03
N TRP A 49 -20.88 -15.24 21.82
CA TRP A 49 -20.61 -14.29 22.90
C TRP A 49 -21.87 -13.95 23.71
N ALA A 50 -23.01 -13.75 23.06
CA ALA A 50 -24.29 -13.53 23.73
C ALA A 50 -24.66 -14.71 24.64
N ARG A 51 -24.43 -15.94 24.16
CA ARG A 51 -24.66 -17.16 24.93
C ARG A 51 -23.70 -17.27 26.12
N ALA A 52 -22.44 -16.94 25.93
CA ALA A 52 -21.45 -16.90 27.01
C ALA A 52 -21.83 -15.92 28.13
N ILE A 53 -22.35 -14.74 27.77
CA ILE A 53 -22.80 -13.72 28.72
C ILE A 53 -24.15 -14.09 29.36
N TYR A 54 -25.05 -14.74 28.63
CA TYR A 54 -26.31 -15.22 29.21
C TYR A 54 -26.07 -16.28 30.29
N ASP A 55 -25.13 -17.20 30.04
CA ASP A 55 -24.81 -18.31 30.94
C ASP A 55 -23.65 -17.99 31.89
N VAL A 56 -23.42 -16.70 32.21
CA VAL A 56 -22.25 -16.26 32.98
C VAL A 56 -22.22 -16.80 34.41
N LEU A 57 -23.37 -17.11 34.99
CA LEU A 57 -23.49 -17.74 36.32
C LEU A 57 -23.45 -19.27 36.24
N GLY A 58 -23.58 -19.84 35.05
CA GLY A 58 -23.54 -21.28 34.81
C GLY A 58 -22.14 -21.75 34.42
N PRO A 59 -21.82 -23.04 34.65
CA PRO A 59 -20.55 -23.63 34.21
C PRO A 59 -20.38 -23.61 32.68
N GLY A 60 -21.45 -23.36 31.92
CA GLY A 60 -21.39 -23.28 30.46
C GLY A 60 -20.87 -21.94 29.91
N GLY A 61 -20.93 -20.84 30.67
CA GLY A 61 -20.54 -19.51 30.18
C GLY A 61 -19.10 -19.43 29.68
N GLU A 62 -18.14 -19.93 30.47
CA GLU A 62 -16.73 -20.00 30.09
C GLU A 62 -16.51 -20.89 28.86
N SER A 63 -17.20 -22.03 28.78
CA SER A 63 -17.10 -22.95 27.63
C SER A 63 -17.57 -22.27 26.35
N TRP A 64 -18.68 -21.54 26.39
CA TRP A 64 -19.17 -20.77 25.26
C TRP A 64 -18.23 -19.63 24.87
N PHE A 65 -17.60 -18.97 25.85
CA PHE A 65 -16.61 -17.94 25.59
C PHE A 65 -15.37 -18.50 24.87
N GLU A 66 -14.78 -19.58 25.39
CA GLU A 66 -13.61 -20.23 24.78
C GLU A 66 -13.92 -20.76 23.38
N LEU A 67 -15.08 -21.41 23.21
CA LEU A 67 -15.52 -21.90 21.90
C LEU A 67 -15.70 -20.75 20.90
N SER A 68 -16.29 -19.64 21.34
CA SER A 68 -16.47 -18.45 20.50
C SER A 68 -15.11 -17.85 20.12
N LEU A 69 -14.17 -17.78 21.07
CA LEU A 69 -12.82 -17.29 20.80
C LEU A 69 -12.08 -18.19 19.80
N ALA A 70 -12.22 -19.52 19.91
CA ALA A 70 -11.68 -20.45 18.92
C ALA A 70 -12.35 -20.28 17.55
N LEU A 71 -13.67 -20.04 17.51
CA LEU A 71 -14.43 -19.76 16.28
C LEU A 71 -14.02 -18.42 15.62
N ALA A 72 -13.47 -17.47 16.37
CA ALA A 72 -12.96 -16.23 15.80
C ALA A 72 -11.74 -16.45 14.87
N LEU A 73 -10.98 -17.54 15.04
CA LEU A 73 -9.87 -17.90 14.14
C LEU A 73 -10.33 -18.21 12.71
N PRO A 74 -11.27 -19.15 12.45
CA PRO A 74 -11.78 -19.39 11.11
C PRO A 74 -12.60 -18.20 10.58
N VAL A 75 -13.27 -17.42 11.45
CA VAL A 75 -13.90 -16.15 11.03
C VAL A 75 -12.84 -15.21 10.45
N SER A 76 -11.71 -15.02 11.12
CA SER A 76 -10.61 -14.18 10.62
C SER A 76 -10.04 -14.68 9.29
N LEU A 77 -10.03 -16.00 9.08
CA LEU A 77 -9.64 -16.63 7.81
C LEU A 77 -10.62 -16.27 6.68
N CYS A 78 -11.94 -16.35 6.91
CA CYS A 78 -12.96 -15.93 5.94
C CYS A 78 -12.78 -14.48 5.51
N TRP A 79 -12.48 -13.59 6.46
CA TRP A 79 -12.19 -12.18 6.17
C TRP A 79 -10.90 -11.97 5.38
N MET A 80 -9.86 -12.76 5.66
CA MET A 80 -8.62 -12.71 4.88
C MET A 80 -8.86 -13.19 3.44
N LEU A 81 -9.61 -14.29 3.26
CA LEU A 81 -10.02 -14.78 1.95
C LEU A 81 -10.84 -13.74 1.20
N LEU A 82 -11.75 -13.03 1.88
CA LEU A 82 -12.50 -11.92 1.29
C LEU A 82 -11.56 -10.82 0.79
N SER A 83 -10.62 -10.39 1.64
CA SER A 83 -9.67 -9.34 1.29
C SER A 83 -8.83 -9.68 0.07
N ARG A 84 -8.43 -10.96 -0.05
CA ARG A 84 -7.63 -11.49 -1.15
C ARG A 84 -8.42 -11.64 -2.43
N THR A 85 -9.62 -12.22 -2.35
CA THR A 85 -10.48 -12.42 -3.52
C THR A 85 -10.93 -11.11 -4.14
N LEU A 86 -11.15 -10.08 -3.33
CA LEU A 86 -11.41 -8.72 -3.81
C LEU A 86 -10.20 -8.08 -4.51
N GLY A 87 -8.97 -8.36 -4.07
CA GLY A 87 -7.76 -7.71 -4.60
C GLY A 87 -7.04 -8.46 -5.73
N VAL A 88 -7.26 -9.77 -5.88
CA VAL A 88 -6.54 -10.65 -6.82
C VAL A 88 -7.49 -11.26 -7.86
N GLY A 89 -8.79 -11.31 -7.57
CA GLY A 89 -9.76 -12.04 -8.38
C GLY A 89 -9.68 -13.55 -8.14
N THR A 90 -10.21 -14.34 -9.08
CA THR A 90 -10.39 -15.80 -8.93
C THR A 90 -9.18 -16.63 -9.37
N ASN A 91 -8.07 -16.03 -9.79
CA ASN A 91 -6.93 -16.79 -10.31
C ASN A 91 -6.03 -17.32 -9.16
N PRO A 92 -6.02 -18.64 -8.89
CA PRO A 92 -5.27 -19.21 -7.77
C PRO A 92 -3.75 -19.06 -7.94
N GLY A 93 -3.26 -18.95 -9.17
CA GLY A 93 -1.82 -18.79 -9.45
C GLY A 93 -1.23 -17.48 -8.92
N GLN A 94 -2.07 -16.47 -8.65
CA GLN A 94 -1.63 -15.16 -8.18
C GLN A 94 -1.59 -15.03 -6.65
N LEU A 95 -1.89 -16.09 -5.89
CA LEU A 95 -1.82 -16.06 -4.43
C LEU A 95 -0.36 -16.00 -3.93
N GLY A 96 0.61 -16.50 -4.71
CA GLY A 96 2.02 -16.49 -4.34
C GLY A 96 2.26 -17.08 -2.93
N GLY A 97 3.00 -16.36 -2.08
CA GLY A 97 3.25 -16.76 -0.69
C GLY A 97 2.01 -16.80 0.22
N TRP A 98 0.90 -16.17 -0.14
CA TRP A 98 -0.32 -16.15 0.68
C TRP A 98 -0.97 -17.52 0.84
N ARG A 99 -0.72 -18.45 -0.08
CA ARG A 99 -1.21 -19.83 0.03
C ARG A 99 -0.72 -20.49 1.33
N TYR A 100 0.55 -20.27 1.69
CA TYR A 100 1.13 -20.85 2.89
C TYR A 100 0.54 -20.24 4.15
N TYR A 101 0.32 -18.92 4.15
CA TYR A 101 -0.33 -18.24 5.27
C TYR A 101 -1.79 -18.69 5.45
N ILE A 102 -2.57 -18.83 4.37
CA ILE A 102 -3.95 -19.34 4.42
C ILE A 102 -3.99 -20.76 4.99
N VAL A 103 -3.08 -21.64 4.53
CA VAL A 103 -2.97 -23.02 5.05
C VAL A 103 -2.56 -23.02 6.53
N ALA A 104 -1.56 -22.23 6.90
CA ALA A 104 -1.12 -22.12 8.29
C ALA A 104 -2.25 -21.61 9.20
N GLN A 105 -3.02 -20.61 8.74
CA GLN A 105 -4.15 -20.08 9.49
C GLN A 105 -5.32 -21.07 9.58
N ALA A 106 -5.57 -21.86 8.54
CA ALA A 106 -6.55 -22.94 8.58
C ALA A 106 -6.16 -24.02 9.60
N LEU A 107 -4.90 -24.45 9.60
CA LEU A 107 -4.37 -25.38 10.59
C LEU A 107 -4.47 -24.80 12.01
N LEU A 108 -4.10 -23.53 12.20
CA LEU A 108 -4.22 -22.85 13.48
C LEU A 108 -5.67 -22.78 13.97
N SER A 109 -6.62 -22.57 13.07
CA SER A 109 -8.05 -22.55 13.38
C SER A 109 -8.56 -23.91 13.84
N ILE A 110 -8.14 -24.99 13.16
CA ILE A 110 -8.48 -26.38 13.53
C ILE A 110 -7.85 -26.72 14.88
N CYS A 111 -6.55 -26.43 15.07
CA CYS A 111 -5.85 -26.64 16.32
C CYS A 111 -6.50 -25.88 17.48
N GLY A 112 -6.97 -24.65 17.25
CA GLY A 112 -7.69 -23.87 18.26
C GLY A 112 -8.99 -24.55 18.71
N LEU A 113 -9.81 -25.01 17.77
CA LEU A 113 -11.06 -25.72 18.08
C LEU A 113 -10.79 -27.05 18.81
N VAL A 114 -9.81 -27.82 18.35
CA VAL A 114 -9.41 -29.08 19.00
C VAL A 114 -8.88 -28.84 20.41
N ALA A 115 -8.09 -27.77 20.62
CA ALA A 115 -7.54 -27.43 21.93
C ALA A 115 -8.64 -27.08 22.94
N VAL A 116 -9.66 -26.30 22.55
CA VAL A 116 -10.79 -26.01 23.45
C VAL A 116 -11.57 -27.28 23.81
N GLY A 117 -11.78 -28.18 22.85
CA GLY A 117 -12.46 -29.45 23.10
C GLY A 117 -11.68 -30.42 23.99
N ALA A 118 -10.34 -30.45 23.83
CA ALA A 118 -9.46 -31.35 24.59
C ALA A 118 -9.18 -30.87 26.03
N PHE A 119 -9.24 -29.55 26.27
CA PHE A 119 -8.90 -28.94 27.55
C PHE A 119 -10.07 -28.12 28.13
N PRO A 120 -11.15 -28.79 28.56
CA PRO A 120 -12.37 -28.12 29.03
C PRO A 120 -12.06 -27.13 30.15
N PRO A 121 -12.80 -26.00 30.22
CA PRO A 121 -12.57 -24.97 31.21
C PRO A 121 -12.76 -25.50 32.63
N ARG A 122 -11.90 -25.04 33.53
CA ARG A 122 -12.11 -25.18 34.98
C ARG A 122 -12.77 -23.89 35.43
N ALA A 123 -14.05 -24.00 35.81
CA ALA A 123 -14.86 -22.86 36.25
C ALA A 123 -14.09 -22.00 37.26
N THR A 124 -13.71 -20.80 36.86
CA THR A 124 -13.03 -19.81 37.68
C THR A 124 -13.69 -18.46 37.44
N LEU A 125 -14.89 -18.29 38.01
CA LEU A 125 -15.59 -17.02 37.94
C LEU A 125 -14.87 -15.96 38.77
N ALA A 126 -14.41 -14.91 38.10
CA ALA A 126 -13.91 -13.70 38.74
C ALA A 126 -14.94 -12.58 38.54
N PHE A 127 -15.69 -12.26 39.60
CA PHE A 127 -16.52 -11.06 39.64
C PHE A 127 -15.62 -9.86 39.92
N ASP A 128 -15.72 -8.81 39.10
CA ASP A 128 -15.04 -7.54 39.35
C ASP A 128 -16.06 -6.40 39.53
N LEU A 129 -15.61 -5.30 40.13
CA LEU A 129 -16.40 -4.07 40.34
C LEU A 129 -16.96 -3.49 39.02
N ASN A 130 -16.34 -3.81 37.88
CA ASN A 130 -16.75 -3.35 36.55
C ASN A 130 -17.69 -4.31 35.80
N GLY A 131 -18.23 -5.33 36.47
CA GLY A 131 -19.16 -6.29 35.89
C GLY A 131 -18.54 -7.65 35.58
N THR A 132 -19.13 -8.37 34.64
CA THR A 132 -18.74 -9.75 34.30
C THR A 132 -17.50 -9.76 33.42
N SER A 133 -16.50 -10.56 33.82
CA SER A 133 -15.25 -10.72 33.08
C SER A 133 -14.86 -12.19 32.96
N PHE A 134 -14.31 -12.55 31.81
CA PHE A 134 -13.83 -13.91 31.51
C PHE A 134 -12.31 -13.93 31.65
N PRO A 135 -11.72 -14.70 32.59
CA PRO A 135 -10.27 -14.79 32.72
C PRO A 135 -9.65 -15.43 31.47
N LEU A 136 -8.49 -14.92 31.04
CA LEU A 136 -7.77 -15.49 29.91
C LEU A 136 -6.80 -16.57 30.37
N ARG A 137 -7.06 -17.80 29.93
CA ARG A 137 -6.09 -18.89 30.01
C ARG A 137 -4.97 -18.69 28.99
N PRO A 138 -3.78 -19.29 29.19
CA PRO A 138 -2.67 -19.19 28.24
C PRO A 138 -3.04 -19.57 26.80
N ILE A 139 -3.90 -20.59 26.64
CA ILE A 139 -4.41 -21.02 25.31
C ILE A 139 -5.24 -19.90 24.68
N CYS A 140 -6.18 -19.30 25.43
CA CYS A 140 -7.01 -18.19 24.97
C CYS A 140 -6.16 -16.94 24.66
N THR A 141 -5.13 -16.67 25.46
CA THR A 141 -4.16 -15.59 25.18
C THR A 141 -3.45 -15.85 23.85
N GLY A 142 -3.00 -17.08 23.59
CA GLY A 142 -2.39 -17.47 22.31
C GLY A 142 -3.34 -17.26 21.12
N MET A 143 -4.62 -17.64 21.28
CA MET A 143 -5.67 -17.40 20.27
C MET A 143 -5.89 -15.91 20.02
N LEU A 144 -5.99 -15.09 21.08
CA LEU A 144 -6.13 -13.64 20.96
C LEU A 144 -4.94 -12.99 20.26
N VAL A 145 -3.71 -13.43 20.54
CA VAL A 145 -2.51 -12.95 19.86
C VAL A 145 -2.54 -13.30 18.36
N ALA A 146 -2.99 -14.51 18.02
CA ALA A 146 -3.18 -14.92 16.64
C ALA A 146 -4.26 -14.08 15.93
N ILE A 147 -5.41 -13.85 16.59
CA ILE A 147 -6.49 -13.00 16.07
C ILE A 147 -5.97 -11.57 15.86
N LEU A 148 -5.21 -11.03 16.80
CA LEU A 148 -4.60 -9.71 16.72
C LEU A 148 -3.67 -9.58 15.51
N LEU A 149 -2.79 -10.56 15.30
CA LEU A 149 -1.93 -10.60 14.10
C LEU A 149 -2.77 -10.61 12.81
N ASN A 150 -3.84 -11.40 12.80
CA ASN A 150 -4.73 -11.50 11.64
C ASN A 150 -5.48 -10.19 11.38
N LEU A 151 -5.95 -9.48 12.41
CA LEU A 151 -6.61 -8.18 12.26
C LEU A 151 -5.67 -7.14 11.64
N ILE A 152 -4.39 -7.16 12.00
CA ILE A 152 -3.38 -6.26 11.42
C ILE A 152 -3.15 -6.58 9.95
N LEU A 153 -2.93 -7.86 9.64
CA LEU A 153 -2.74 -8.31 8.26
C LEU A 153 -3.99 -8.07 7.41
N LEU A 154 -5.17 -8.23 7.99
CA LEU A 154 -6.46 -8.00 7.35
C LEU A 154 -6.62 -6.53 6.97
N THR A 155 -6.34 -5.63 7.92
CA THR A 155 -6.41 -4.18 7.72
C THR A 155 -5.45 -3.74 6.62
N ALA A 156 -4.20 -4.20 6.67
CA ALA A 156 -3.19 -3.94 5.65
C ALA A 156 -3.60 -4.49 4.27
N SER A 157 -4.20 -5.68 4.24
CA SER A 157 -4.66 -6.31 3.01
C SER A 157 -5.83 -5.52 2.38
N PHE A 158 -6.82 -5.11 3.17
CA PHE A 158 -7.93 -4.30 2.66
C PHE A 158 -7.53 -2.90 2.22
N GLU A 159 -6.61 -2.24 2.92
CA GLU A 159 -6.06 -0.96 2.46
C GLU A 159 -5.34 -1.15 1.13
N SER A 160 -4.50 -2.19 1.01
CA SER A 160 -3.82 -2.50 -0.24
C SER A 160 -4.82 -2.75 -1.37
N THR A 161 -5.88 -3.52 -1.13
CA THR A 161 -6.94 -3.81 -2.10
C THR A 161 -7.69 -2.54 -2.50
N TYR A 162 -8.04 -1.68 -1.54
CA TYR A 162 -8.66 -0.39 -1.83
C TYR A 162 -7.77 0.49 -2.70
N LEU A 163 -6.47 0.58 -2.39
CA LEU A 163 -5.52 1.41 -3.14
C LEU A 163 -5.27 0.90 -4.57
N THR A 164 -5.57 -0.37 -4.85
CA THR A 164 -5.51 -0.95 -6.20
C THR A 164 -6.77 -0.73 -7.02
N PHE A 165 -7.91 -0.40 -6.40
CA PHE A 165 -9.15 -0.19 -7.15
C PHE A 165 -9.14 1.10 -8.02
N PRO A 166 -9.79 1.07 -9.21
CA PRO A 166 -10.14 2.24 -9.99
C PRO A 166 -10.89 3.30 -9.16
N ARG A 167 -10.83 4.57 -9.57
CA ARG A 167 -11.42 5.68 -8.78
C ARG A 167 -12.92 5.48 -8.51
N ALA A 168 -13.70 5.09 -9.52
CA ALA A 168 -15.13 4.85 -9.38
C ALA A 168 -15.43 3.76 -8.33
N GLN A 169 -14.72 2.63 -8.42
CA GLN A 169 -14.88 1.51 -7.48
C GLN A 169 -14.37 1.85 -6.09
N ARG A 170 -13.31 2.66 -5.95
CA ARG A 170 -12.87 3.18 -4.66
C ARG A 170 -13.98 3.98 -3.99
N HIS A 171 -14.61 4.92 -4.70
CA HIS A 171 -15.70 5.71 -4.12
C HIS A 171 -16.85 4.83 -3.64
N ALA A 172 -17.22 3.80 -4.41
CA ALA A 172 -18.24 2.84 -4.00
C ALA A 172 -17.81 1.94 -2.83
N PHE A 173 -16.53 1.56 -2.74
CA PHE A 173 -16.01 0.71 -1.66
C PHE A 173 -15.73 1.45 -0.34
N ARG A 174 -15.61 2.79 -0.37
CA ARG A 174 -15.31 3.63 0.81
C ARG A 174 -16.16 3.29 2.05
N PRO A 175 -17.50 3.19 1.99
CA PRO A 175 -18.30 2.84 3.16
C PRO A 175 -17.91 1.47 3.71
N GLY A 176 -17.75 0.46 2.85
CA GLY A 176 -17.33 -0.89 3.27
C GLY A 176 -15.96 -0.89 3.93
N LEU A 177 -14.98 -0.17 3.36
CA LEU A 177 -13.67 0.01 3.97
C LEU A 177 -13.77 0.69 5.34
N ALA A 178 -14.57 1.73 5.47
CA ALA A 178 -14.76 2.41 6.76
C ALA A 178 -15.34 1.46 7.82
N GLY A 179 -16.33 0.63 7.46
CA GLY A 179 -16.86 -0.41 8.34
C GLY A 179 -15.79 -1.44 8.74
N ILE A 180 -14.95 -1.88 7.79
CA ILE A 180 -13.86 -2.84 8.06
C ILE A 180 -12.83 -2.23 9.01
N LEU A 181 -12.39 -0.99 8.75
CA LEU A 181 -11.40 -0.29 9.58
C LEU A 181 -11.93 0.00 10.99
N LEU A 182 -13.22 0.35 11.11
CA LEU A 182 -13.87 0.57 12.40
C LEU A 182 -13.92 -0.73 13.21
N ALA A 183 -14.35 -1.84 12.60
CA ALA A 183 -14.38 -3.15 13.25
C ALA A 183 -12.98 -3.67 13.59
N SER A 184 -12.04 -3.67 12.65
CA SER A 184 -10.69 -4.15 12.91
C SER A 184 -9.96 -3.29 13.93
N GLY A 185 -10.15 -1.97 13.91
CA GLY A 185 -9.62 -1.04 14.90
C GLY A 185 -10.16 -1.33 16.30
N PHE A 186 -11.48 -1.47 16.45
CA PHE A 186 -12.10 -1.81 17.74
C PHE A 186 -11.62 -3.17 18.26
N PHE A 187 -11.63 -4.22 17.45
CA PHE A 187 -11.18 -5.55 17.91
C PHE A 187 -9.68 -5.62 18.17
N THR A 188 -8.87 -4.81 17.48
CA THR A 188 -7.44 -4.66 17.80
C THR A 188 -7.28 -4.05 19.18
N TYR A 189 -8.00 -2.95 19.46
CA TYR A 189 -8.03 -2.34 20.79
C TYR A 189 -8.50 -3.32 21.86
N ALA A 190 -9.64 -3.98 21.67
CA ALA A 190 -10.22 -4.90 22.64
C ALA A 190 -9.32 -6.12 22.89
N SER A 191 -8.72 -6.69 21.84
CA SER A 191 -7.79 -7.83 21.97
C SER A 191 -6.53 -7.43 22.73
N VAL A 192 -5.97 -6.26 22.43
CA VAL A 192 -4.82 -5.71 23.16
C VAL A 192 -5.22 -5.49 24.62
N SER A 193 -6.27 -4.71 24.90
CA SER A 193 -6.77 -4.48 26.28
C SER A 193 -6.96 -5.79 27.05
N SER A 194 -7.54 -6.80 26.41
CA SER A 194 -7.82 -8.09 27.03
C SER A 194 -6.56 -8.88 27.37
N VAL A 195 -5.60 -8.99 26.43
CA VAL A 195 -4.32 -9.67 26.66
C VAL A 195 -3.56 -9.03 27.83
N LEU A 196 -3.69 -7.71 27.99
CA LEU A 196 -2.96 -6.95 29.00
C LEU A 196 -3.62 -7.03 30.37
N ALA A 197 -4.95 -6.99 30.40
CA ALA A 197 -5.73 -7.19 31.61
C ALA A 197 -5.76 -8.66 32.05
N GLY A 198 -5.38 -9.60 31.18
CA GLY A 198 -5.48 -11.04 31.43
C GLY A 198 -6.92 -11.53 31.49
N ARG A 199 -7.88 -10.76 30.96
CA ARG A 199 -9.31 -11.05 30.99
C ARG A 199 -10.04 -10.28 29.89
N VAL A 200 -11.18 -10.79 29.46
CA VAL A 200 -12.09 -10.11 28.52
C VAL A 200 -13.33 -9.66 29.29
N THR A 201 -13.69 -8.38 29.20
CA THR A 201 -14.92 -7.89 29.85
C THR A 201 -16.13 -8.15 28.94
N ALA A 202 -17.29 -8.46 29.54
CA ALA A 202 -18.53 -8.61 28.78
C ALA A 202 -18.94 -7.30 28.08
N ALA A 203 -18.60 -6.16 28.67
CA ALA A 203 -18.82 -4.84 28.09
C ALA A 203 -18.02 -4.63 26.79
N ASP A 204 -16.75 -5.06 26.74
CA ASP A 204 -15.95 -4.97 25.51
C ASP A 204 -16.53 -5.84 24.39
N LEU A 205 -17.07 -7.03 24.75
CA LEU A 205 -17.74 -7.90 23.80
C LEU A 205 -19.03 -7.28 23.26
N SER A 206 -19.88 -6.71 24.14
CA SER A 206 -21.15 -6.10 23.75
C SER A 206 -20.95 -4.82 22.94
N LEU A 207 -20.01 -3.95 23.33
CA LEU A 207 -19.62 -2.78 22.54
C LEU A 207 -19.08 -3.16 21.16
N GLY A 208 -18.46 -4.33 21.02
CA GLY A 208 -18.02 -4.89 19.74
C GLY A 208 -19.14 -5.21 18.74
N ALA A 209 -20.40 -5.31 19.18
CA ALA A 209 -21.53 -5.48 18.28
C ALA A 209 -21.80 -4.22 17.44
N ILE A 210 -21.51 -3.03 17.97
CA ILE A 210 -21.73 -1.75 17.28
C ILE A 210 -20.91 -1.68 15.96
N PRO A 211 -19.58 -1.84 15.97
CA PRO A 211 -18.81 -1.81 14.74
C PRO A 211 -19.15 -2.98 13.80
N ILE A 212 -19.56 -4.14 14.32
CA ILE A 212 -20.06 -5.25 13.49
C ILE A 212 -21.37 -4.88 12.80
N ALA A 213 -22.31 -4.24 13.50
CA ALA A 213 -23.55 -3.76 12.91
C ALA A 213 -23.27 -2.72 11.81
N CYS A 214 -22.38 -1.76 12.07
CA CYS A 214 -21.93 -0.80 11.06
C CYS A 214 -21.31 -1.50 9.85
N LEU A 215 -20.39 -2.45 10.07
CA LEU A 215 -19.77 -3.24 9.01
C LEU A 215 -20.81 -4.02 8.19
N SER A 216 -21.80 -4.62 8.86
CA SER A 216 -22.86 -5.42 8.25
C SER A 216 -23.82 -4.60 7.41
N LEU A 217 -23.96 -3.30 7.68
CA LEU A 217 -24.72 -2.37 6.86
C LEU A 217 -23.87 -1.80 5.71
N LEU A 218 -22.65 -1.35 6.00
CA LEU A 218 -21.80 -0.64 5.05
C LEU A 218 -21.20 -1.56 3.98
N LEU A 219 -20.79 -2.78 4.35
CA LEU A 219 -20.13 -3.69 3.41
C LEU A 219 -21.09 -4.15 2.29
N PRO A 220 -22.31 -4.66 2.57
CA PRO A 220 -23.26 -5.00 1.51
C PRO A 220 -23.58 -3.84 0.58
N VAL A 221 -23.85 -2.66 1.14
CA VAL A 221 -24.11 -1.44 0.36
C VAL A 221 -22.95 -1.15 -0.60
N SER A 222 -21.71 -1.23 -0.10
CA SER A 222 -20.51 -0.96 -0.90
C SER A 222 -20.29 -1.94 -2.04
N LEU A 223 -20.54 -3.24 -1.79
CA LEU A 223 -20.33 -4.31 -2.76
C LEU A 223 -21.42 -4.31 -3.85
N ILE A 224 -22.67 -4.05 -3.46
CA ILE A 224 -23.82 -3.99 -4.37
C ILE A 224 -23.70 -2.75 -5.28
N HIS A 225 -23.49 -1.56 -4.71
CA HIS A 225 -23.43 -0.31 -5.49
C HIS A 225 -22.20 -0.24 -6.40
N GLY A 226 -21.04 -0.74 -5.93
CA GLY A 226 -19.81 -0.63 -6.69
C GLY A 226 -19.63 -1.67 -7.78
N ARG A 227 -20.53 -2.66 -7.88
CA ARG A 227 -20.39 -3.87 -8.73
C ARG A 227 -18.97 -4.45 -8.65
N ILE A 228 -18.34 -4.38 -7.47
CA ILE A 228 -16.90 -4.63 -7.28
C ILE A 228 -16.56 -6.09 -7.61
N GLY A 229 -17.53 -7.00 -7.47
CA GLY A 229 -17.39 -8.39 -7.88
C GLY A 229 -17.22 -8.63 -9.40
N GLU A 230 -17.47 -7.63 -10.25
CA GLU A 230 -17.27 -7.74 -11.73
C GLU A 230 -15.92 -7.17 -12.19
N ALA A 231 -15.26 -6.39 -11.34
CA ALA A 231 -14.08 -5.65 -11.70
C ALA A 231 -12.84 -6.55 -11.75
N ARG A 232 -12.52 -7.11 -12.92
CA ARG A 232 -11.23 -7.75 -13.18
C ARG A 232 -10.13 -6.68 -13.21
N THR A 233 -9.69 -6.23 -12.04
CA THR A 233 -8.57 -5.32 -11.94
C THR A 233 -7.28 -6.14 -11.94
N ARG A 234 -6.50 -6.00 -13.01
CA ARG A 234 -5.17 -6.63 -13.11
C ARG A 234 -4.26 -5.88 -12.12
N ARG A 235 -3.93 -6.54 -11.01
CA ARG A 235 -3.08 -5.96 -9.97
C ARG A 235 -1.69 -5.66 -10.56
N ALA A 236 -1.19 -4.45 -10.33
CA ALA A 236 0.24 -4.19 -10.36
C ALA A 236 0.79 -4.57 -8.98
N ASP A 237 1.80 -5.44 -8.92
CA ASP A 237 2.40 -5.90 -7.67
C ASP A 237 2.91 -4.72 -6.85
N ARG A 238 2.15 -4.36 -5.81
CA ARG A 238 2.58 -3.43 -4.77
C ARG A 238 2.92 -4.23 -3.53
N SER A 239 4.13 -4.01 -3.00
CA SER A 239 4.56 -4.63 -1.76
C SER A 239 3.70 -4.16 -0.59
N LEU A 240 3.32 -5.11 0.27
CA LEU A 240 2.55 -4.87 1.51
C LEU A 240 3.27 -3.93 2.48
N THR A 241 4.59 -3.77 2.33
CA THR A 241 5.43 -2.88 3.14
C THR A 241 5.15 -1.39 2.95
N ARG A 242 4.27 -1.01 2.01
CA ARG A 242 3.90 0.39 1.74
C ARG A 242 2.51 0.80 2.26
N THR A 243 1.84 -0.02 3.07
CA THR A 243 0.52 0.34 3.62
C THR A 243 0.65 1.15 4.91
N ALA A 244 -0.10 2.25 5.01
CA ALA A 244 -0.07 3.13 6.17
C ALA A 244 -0.67 2.43 7.41
N SER A 245 -1.71 1.62 7.22
CA SER A 245 -2.35 0.85 8.28
C SER A 245 -1.40 -0.16 8.94
N LEU A 246 -0.52 -0.82 8.19
CA LEU A 246 0.47 -1.73 8.78
C LEU A 246 1.43 -0.95 9.68
N THR A 247 1.91 0.21 9.20
CA THR A 247 2.83 1.07 9.96
C THR A 247 2.15 1.59 11.23
N ILE A 248 0.90 2.04 11.14
CA ILE A 248 0.10 2.51 12.28
C ILE A 248 -0.18 1.38 13.26
N ALA A 249 -0.55 0.20 12.78
CA ALA A 249 -0.88 -0.94 13.63
C ALA A 249 0.36 -1.48 14.36
N VAL A 250 1.49 -1.62 13.66
CA VAL A 250 2.78 -2.00 14.28
C VAL A 250 3.22 -0.91 15.27
N GLY A 251 3.11 0.37 14.90
CA GLY A 251 3.40 1.49 15.80
C GLY A 251 2.53 1.48 17.06
N TYR A 252 1.23 1.20 16.92
CA TYR A 252 0.30 1.05 18.03
C TYR A 252 0.66 -0.14 18.93
N LEU A 253 1.00 -1.31 18.36
CA LEU A 253 1.44 -2.46 19.14
C LEU A 253 2.73 -2.19 19.93
N VAL A 254 3.71 -1.56 19.29
CA VAL A 254 4.98 -1.19 19.94
C VAL A 254 4.71 -0.17 21.04
N ALA A 255 3.88 0.83 20.78
CA ALA A 255 3.48 1.80 21.79
C ALA A 255 2.74 1.16 22.96
N ALA A 256 1.75 0.29 22.69
CA ALA A 256 0.99 -0.38 23.73
C ALA A 256 1.87 -1.32 24.56
N THR A 257 2.76 -2.10 23.93
CA THR A 257 3.68 -2.98 24.66
C THR A 257 4.70 -2.19 25.49
N ALA A 258 5.26 -1.11 24.94
CA ALA A 258 6.15 -0.20 25.67
C ALA A 258 5.46 0.45 26.86
N LEU A 259 4.23 0.94 26.67
CA LEU A 259 3.40 1.51 27.73
C LEU A 259 3.28 0.55 28.92
N ILE A 260 3.16 -0.74 28.64
CA ILE A 260 2.87 -1.76 29.65
C ILE A 260 4.12 -2.26 30.33
N ALA A 261 5.20 -2.39 29.57
CA ALA A 261 6.51 -2.59 30.15
C ALA A 261 6.83 -1.46 31.13
N ILE A 262 6.54 -0.20 30.76
CA ILE A 262 6.74 0.96 31.63
C ILE A 262 5.82 0.90 32.85
N THR A 263 4.50 0.69 32.70
CA THR A 263 3.58 0.67 33.84
C THR A 263 3.89 -0.47 34.80
N ARG A 264 4.28 -1.65 34.30
CA ARG A 264 4.70 -2.79 35.14
C ARG A 264 6.03 -2.52 35.85
N ALA A 265 7.01 -1.94 35.18
CA ALA A 265 8.33 -1.65 35.77
C ALA A 265 8.26 -0.53 36.81
N THR A 266 7.38 0.45 36.62
CA THR A 266 7.28 1.66 37.46
C THR A 266 6.18 1.59 38.52
N GLY A 267 5.25 0.63 38.42
CA GLY A 267 4.04 0.58 39.24
C GLY A 267 3.05 1.71 38.95
N TRP A 268 3.20 2.42 37.82
CA TRP A 268 2.36 3.57 37.49
C TRP A 268 0.97 3.17 37.00
N SER A 269 0.00 4.06 37.23
CA SER A 269 -1.33 3.92 36.64
C SER A 269 -1.25 4.01 35.11
N VAL A 270 -2.08 3.21 34.43
CA VAL A 270 -2.15 3.16 32.95
C VAL A 270 -2.38 4.54 32.35
N ALA A 271 -3.19 5.38 33.00
CA ALA A 271 -3.46 6.75 32.58
C ALA A 271 -2.20 7.64 32.55
N ARG A 272 -1.31 7.52 33.54
CA ARG A 272 -0.04 8.27 33.55
C ARG A 272 0.90 7.77 32.48
N GLY A 273 1.01 6.46 32.30
CA GLY A 273 1.81 5.89 31.22
C GLY A 273 1.34 6.37 29.85
N LEU A 274 0.02 6.40 29.61
CA LEU A 274 -0.56 6.85 28.35
C LEU A 274 -0.19 8.30 28.05
N TRP A 275 -0.31 9.18 29.06
CA TRP A 275 0.08 10.59 28.94
C TRP A 275 1.56 10.77 28.59
N LEU A 276 2.43 9.99 29.22
CA LEU A 276 3.86 9.97 28.91
C LEU A 276 4.14 9.52 27.48
N LEU A 277 3.42 8.51 27.00
CA LEU A 277 3.61 8.01 25.64
C LEU A 277 3.15 9.03 24.60
N VAL A 278 2.03 9.72 24.86
CA VAL A 278 1.56 10.82 24.01
C VAL A 278 2.54 12.00 24.04
N ALA A 279 3.03 12.39 25.22
CA ALA A 279 3.99 13.48 25.36
C ALA A 279 5.33 13.17 24.68
N LEU A 280 5.86 11.96 24.88
CA LEU A 280 7.12 11.51 24.28
C LEU A 280 6.99 11.32 22.77
N GLY A 281 5.88 10.72 22.31
CA GLY A 281 5.58 10.58 20.88
C GLY A 281 5.40 11.93 20.20
N GLY A 282 4.76 12.89 20.86
CA GLY A 282 4.65 14.28 20.42
C GLY A 282 6.02 14.96 20.33
N ALA A 283 6.85 14.84 21.37
CA ALA A 283 8.19 15.42 21.43
C ALA A 283 9.15 14.80 20.39
N LEU A 284 9.12 13.48 20.20
CA LEU A 284 9.89 12.79 19.15
C LEU A 284 9.38 13.17 17.76
N GLY A 285 8.07 13.30 17.59
CA GLY A 285 7.46 13.75 16.33
C GLY A 285 7.89 15.16 15.96
N THR A 286 7.85 16.10 16.92
CA THR A 286 8.31 17.48 16.70
C THR A 286 9.83 17.54 16.51
N ALA A 287 10.62 16.78 17.26
CA ALA A 287 12.07 16.69 17.07
C ALA A 287 12.45 16.08 15.70
N ALA A 288 11.76 15.03 15.26
CA ALA A 288 11.98 14.43 13.94
C ALA A 288 11.61 15.39 12.78
N LEU A 289 10.57 16.21 12.98
CA LEU A 289 10.18 17.27 12.05
C LEU A 289 11.17 18.45 12.07
N ALA A 290 11.73 18.79 13.23
CA ALA A 290 12.67 19.90 13.39
C ALA A 290 14.11 19.57 12.91
N VAL A 291 14.58 18.33 13.11
CA VAL A 291 15.98 17.95 12.88
C VAL A 291 16.25 17.51 11.43
N SER A 292 15.22 17.30 10.59
CA SER A 292 15.48 16.72 9.28
C SER A 292 14.66 17.34 8.14
N ASN A 293 15.22 18.39 7.54
CA ASN A 293 14.89 18.80 6.18
C ASN A 293 14.97 17.60 5.20
N ARG A 294 15.82 16.59 5.46
CA ARG A 294 15.90 15.34 4.69
C ARG A 294 14.70 14.42 4.92
N LEU A 295 14.20 14.27 6.14
CA LEU A 295 13.01 13.48 6.46
C LEU A 295 11.75 14.20 5.97
N GLN A 296 11.67 15.52 6.12
CA GLN A 296 10.59 16.33 5.56
C GLN A 296 10.58 16.25 4.02
N ARG A 297 11.76 16.21 3.37
CA ARG A 297 11.90 15.92 1.93
C ARG A 297 11.60 14.46 1.58
N ARG A 298 11.93 13.45 2.42
CA ARG A 298 11.56 12.05 2.17
C ARG A 298 10.07 11.81 2.35
N VAL A 299 9.48 12.39 3.39
CA VAL A 299 8.04 12.39 3.64
C VAL A 299 7.36 13.17 2.52
N ARG A 300 7.80 14.37 2.15
CA ARG A 300 7.28 15.07 0.95
C ARG A 300 7.50 14.27 -0.32
N ARG A 301 8.65 13.63 -0.57
CA ARG A 301 8.86 12.74 -1.75
C ARG A 301 8.05 11.44 -1.67
N LEU A 302 7.61 11.00 -0.49
CA LEU A 302 6.71 9.86 -0.31
C LEU A 302 5.24 10.30 -0.47
N VAL A 303 4.91 11.51 -0.04
CA VAL A 303 3.58 12.10 0.02
C VAL A 303 3.22 12.80 -1.31
N ASP A 304 4.13 13.53 -1.96
CA ASP A 304 3.96 14.26 -3.24
C ASP A 304 3.56 13.35 -4.41
N PRO A 305 4.16 12.16 -4.62
CA PRO A 305 3.68 11.23 -5.67
C PRO A 305 2.30 10.65 -5.36
N HIS A 306 1.86 10.76 -4.10
CA HIS A 306 0.60 10.20 -3.61
C HIS A 306 -0.50 11.25 -3.49
N LEU A 307 -0.17 12.54 -3.34
CA LEU A 307 -1.13 13.62 -3.08
C LEU A 307 -1.28 14.68 -4.18
N LEU A 308 -0.30 14.94 -5.05
CA LEU A 308 -0.40 16.10 -5.97
C LEU A 308 -0.33 15.84 -7.48
N ALA A 309 0.03 14.66 -7.97
CA ALA A 309 -0.19 14.33 -9.38
C ALA A 309 -1.54 13.62 -9.52
N ARG A 310 -2.52 14.25 -10.17
CA ARG A 310 -3.79 13.60 -10.57
C ARG A 310 -3.45 12.32 -11.33
N ARG A 311 -3.50 11.15 -10.67
CA ARG A 311 -3.16 9.84 -11.26
C ARG A 311 -3.95 9.50 -12.53
N GLY A 312 -5.09 10.17 -12.77
CA GLY A 312 -5.81 10.09 -14.04
C GLY A 312 -5.03 10.71 -15.21
N GLU A 313 -4.37 11.86 -14.99
CA GLU A 313 -3.53 12.52 -15.98
C GLU A 313 -2.33 11.65 -16.37
N TYR A 314 -1.79 10.87 -15.42
CA TYR A 314 -0.72 9.90 -15.69
C TYR A 314 -1.13 8.81 -16.69
N TYR A 315 -2.32 8.22 -16.52
CA TYR A 315 -2.79 7.18 -17.45
C TYR A 315 -3.08 7.77 -18.82
N THR A 316 -3.74 8.92 -18.88
CA THR A 316 -4.02 9.59 -20.16
C THR A 316 -2.75 10.04 -20.86
N LEU A 317 -1.76 10.57 -20.12
CA LEU A 317 -0.45 10.93 -20.68
C LEU A 317 0.31 9.69 -21.15
N SER A 318 0.27 8.60 -20.39
CA SER A 318 0.90 7.35 -20.81
C SER A 318 0.25 6.72 -22.05
N ALA A 319 -1.07 6.86 -22.17
CA ALA A 319 -1.82 6.42 -23.33
C ALA A 319 -1.49 7.28 -24.55
N ARG A 320 -1.52 8.62 -24.41
CA ARG A 320 -1.11 9.56 -25.46
C ARG A 320 0.34 9.36 -25.91
N ALA A 321 1.26 9.15 -24.96
CA ALA A 321 2.64 8.83 -25.26
C ALA A 321 2.75 7.51 -26.07
N ALA A 322 2.00 6.47 -25.67
CA ALA A 322 1.99 5.21 -26.40
C ALA A 322 1.33 5.34 -27.79
N GLU A 323 0.25 6.11 -27.92
CA GLU A 323 -0.44 6.37 -29.19
C GLU A 323 0.44 7.16 -30.15
N SER A 324 1.17 8.17 -29.67
CA SER A 324 2.08 8.97 -30.49
C SER A 324 3.25 8.15 -31.07
N VAL A 325 3.74 7.16 -30.32
CA VAL A 325 4.94 6.37 -30.67
C VAL A 325 4.62 5.09 -31.46
N GLN A 326 3.39 4.57 -31.35
CA GLN A 326 2.95 3.36 -32.06
C GLN A 326 3.06 3.38 -33.61
N PRO A 327 2.78 4.50 -34.32
CA PRO A 327 2.81 4.49 -35.78
C PRO A 327 4.23 4.46 -36.36
N THR A 328 5.25 4.72 -35.54
CA THR A 328 6.64 4.84 -35.97
C THR A 328 7.22 3.50 -36.40
N ARG A 329 7.75 3.44 -37.63
CA ARG A 329 8.28 2.20 -38.24
C ARG A 329 9.81 2.16 -38.32
N SER A 330 10.48 3.30 -38.15
CA SER A 330 11.94 3.41 -38.22
C SER A 330 12.53 4.20 -37.04
N ILE A 331 13.82 3.97 -36.75
CA ILE A 331 14.54 4.71 -35.70
C ILE A 331 14.66 6.20 -36.04
N ALA A 332 14.87 6.52 -37.33
CA ALA A 332 14.96 7.91 -37.79
C ALA A 332 13.65 8.67 -37.52
N GLU A 333 12.52 8.08 -37.91
CA GLU A 333 11.19 8.65 -37.58
C GLU A 333 10.99 8.80 -36.06
N LEU A 334 11.48 7.86 -35.26
CA LEU A 334 11.39 7.94 -33.80
C LEU A 334 12.22 9.11 -33.26
N CYS A 335 13.44 9.30 -33.76
CA CYS A 335 14.32 10.39 -33.34
C CYS A 335 13.72 11.77 -33.65
N ASP A 336 13.12 11.93 -34.83
CA ASP A 336 12.46 13.17 -35.25
C ASP A 336 11.20 13.46 -34.41
N LEU A 337 10.47 12.41 -34.01
CA LEU A 337 9.25 12.53 -33.23
C LEU A 337 9.50 12.86 -31.75
N ILE A 338 10.59 12.37 -31.16
CA ILE A 338 10.81 12.44 -29.71
C ILE A 338 10.83 13.89 -29.17
N PRO A 339 11.66 14.82 -29.69
CA PRO A 339 11.71 16.19 -29.15
C PRO A 339 10.37 16.96 -29.18
N PRO A 340 9.63 17.03 -30.31
CA PRO A 340 8.35 17.74 -30.33
C PRO A 340 7.30 17.06 -29.44
N ASN A 341 7.29 15.72 -29.38
CA ASN A 341 6.36 14.98 -28.55
C ASN A 341 6.66 15.15 -27.05
N ALA A 342 7.93 15.14 -26.65
CA ALA A 342 8.33 15.43 -25.27
C ALA A 342 7.98 16.87 -24.88
N ARG A 343 8.15 17.83 -25.79
CA ARG A 343 7.72 19.22 -25.60
C ARG A 343 6.21 19.32 -25.38
N GLU A 344 5.40 18.64 -26.19
CA GLU A 344 3.94 18.66 -26.06
C GLU A 344 3.43 17.95 -24.79
N LEU A 345 3.91 16.73 -24.54
CA LEU A 345 3.40 15.88 -23.45
C LEU A 345 3.86 16.34 -22.07
N VAL A 346 5.13 16.75 -21.95
CA VAL A 346 5.75 17.10 -20.68
C VAL A 346 5.73 18.61 -20.44
N GLY A 347 5.64 19.41 -21.52
CA GLY A 347 5.78 20.86 -21.45
C GLY A 347 7.24 21.31 -21.27
N ALA A 348 8.22 20.45 -21.55
CA ALA A 348 9.62 20.82 -21.50
C ALA A 348 10.00 21.60 -22.77
N ASP A 349 10.70 22.73 -22.64
CA ASP A 349 11.06 23.58 -23.78
C ASP A 349 12.34 24.36 -23.47
N PRO A 350 13.42 24.27 -24.26
CA PRO A 350 13.60 23.36 -25.41
C PRO A 350 13.87 21.90 -25.00
N VAL A 351 13.62 20.97 -25.91
CA VAL A 351 14.05 19.57 -25.85
C VAL A 351 15.09 19.29 -26.95
N THR A 352 16.20 18.67 -26.57
CA THR A 352 17.26 18.19 -27.48
C THR A 352 17.51 16.70 -27.24
N LEU A 353 17.52 15.90 -28.32
CA LEU A 353 17.80 14.47 -28.30
C LEU A 353 19.24 14.19 -28.72
N PHE A 354 19.93 13.45 -27.87
CA PHE A 354 21.27 12.93 -28.08
C PHE A 354 21.18 11.43 -28.31
N LEU A 355 21.79 10.94 -29.39
CA LEU A 355 21.84 9.51 -29.75
C LEU A 355 23.29 9.02 -29.69
N ALA A 356 23.50 7.79 -29.23
CA ALA A 356 24.82 7.18 -29.25
C ALA A 356 25.34 7.01 -30.68
N ASP A 357 26.55 7.50 -30.94
CA ASP A 357 27.34 7.27 -32.15
C ASP A 357 28.33 6.13 -31.86
N GLU A 358 27.99 4.92 -32.30
CA GLU A 358 28.74 3.70 -32.01
C GLU A 358 30.20 3.77 -32.47
N GLN A 359 30.49 4.53 -33.53
CA GLN A 359 31.83 4.63 -34.10
C GLN A 359 32.77 5.50 -33.27
N GLN A 360 32.23 6.43 -32.49
CA GLN A 360 33.02 7.50 -31.87
C GLN A 360 32.87 7.60 -30.35
N ALA A 361 32.19 6.64 -29.71
CA ALA A 361 32.00 6.56 -28.25
C ALA A 361 31.53 7.91 -27.65
N ARG A 362 30.56 8.50 -28.34
CA ARG A 362 29.99 9.80 -27.99
C ARG A 362 28.52 9.83 -28.36
N PHE A 363 27.80 10.73 -27.72
CA PHE A 363 26.43 11.08 -28.06
C PHE A 363 26.40 12.36 -28.89
N VAL A 364 25.70 12.29 -30.02
CA VAL A 364 25.54 13.40 -30.96
C VAL A 364 24.09 13.88 -30.99
N VAL A 365 23.90 15.17 -31.24
CA VAL A 365 22.55 15.73 -31.41
C VAL A 365 21.97 15.24 -32.73
N VAL A 366 20.85 14.53 -32.65
CA VAL A 366 20.14 14.02 -33.85
C VAL A 366 18.87 14.80 -34.13
N ALA A 367 18.23 15.36 -33.11
CA ALA A 367 17.03 16.17 -33.25
C ALA A 367 16.93 17.18 -32.10
N SER A 368 16.43 18.38 -32.39
CA SER A 368 16.21 19.42 -31.37
C SER A 368 14.99 20.26 -31.73
N THR A 369 14.38 20.84 -30.70
CA THR A 369 13.37 21.90 -30.85
C THR A 369 13.98 23.30 -30.87
N LEU A 370 15.30 23.41 -30.70
CA LEU A 370 16.05 24.64 -30.93
C LEU A 370 16.38 24.80 -32.42
N ASP A 371 16.27 26.03 -32.92
CA ASP A 371 16.69 26.41 -34.26
C ASP A 371 17.66 27.61 -34.19
N PRO A 372 18.92 27.46 -34.63
CA PRO A 372 19.53 26.24 -35.14
C PRO A 372 19.77 25.19 -34.05
N ALA A 373 19.80 23.92 -34.44
CA ALA A 373 20.13 22.82 -33.53
C ALA A 373 21.56 23.00 -32.97
N PRO A 374 21.78 22.77 -31.66
CA PRO A 374 23.08 22.99 -31.05
C PRO A 374 24.11 21.97 -31.55
N ALA A 375 25.23 22.45 -32.07
CA ALA A 375 26.34 21.63 -32.56
C ALA A 375 27.26 21.17 -31.42
N VAL A 376 26.72 20.39 -30.48
CA VAL A 376 27.44 19.88 -29.30
C VAL A 376 27.43 18.34 -29.27
N SER A 377 28.42 17.75 -28.61
CA SER A 377 28.48 16.32 -28.34
C SER A 377 28.88 16.06 -26.88
N VAL A 378 28.51 14.89 -26.37
CA VAL A 378 28.82 14.44 -25.01
C VAL A 378 29.54 13.11 -25.14
N ARG A 379 30.71 12.93 -24.53
CA ARG A 379 31.42 11.65 -24.59
C ARG A 379 30.77 10.64 -23.64
N ASP A 380 30.91 9.35 -23.93
CA ASP A 380 30.42 8.30 -23.03
C ASP A 380 31.11 8.36 -21.66
N SER A 381 32.35 8.86 -21.63
CA SER A 381 33.14 9.07 -20.42
C SER A 381 32.79 10.36 -19.66
N ASP A 382 31.92 11.23 -20.19
CA ASP A 382 31.55 12.47 -19.49
C ASP A 382 30.69 12.16 -18.25
N PRO A 383 30.77 12.97 -17.18
CA PRO A 383 29.99 12.75 -15.95
C PRO A 383 28.49 12.66 -16.18
N LEU A 384 27.95 13.43 -17.14
CA LEU A 384 26.53 13.40 -17.47
C LEU A 384 26.08 12.03 -17.99
N ALA A 385 26.81 11.46 -18.97
CA ALA A 385 26.49 10.17 -19.56
C ALA A 385 26.63 9.05 -18.53
N ARG A 386 27.72 9.06 -17.74
CA ARG A 386 27.96 8.10 -16.66
C ARG A 386 26.85 8.12 -15.61
N GLU A 387 26.39 9.31 -15.19
CA GLU A 387 25.34 9.42 -14.17
C GLU A 387 23.97 8.96 -14.70
N LEU A 388 23.64 9.28 -15.95
CA LEU A 388 22.42 8.82 -16.60
C LEU A 388 22.40 7.28 -16.77
N MET A 389 23.54 6.70 -17.14
CA MET A 389 23.74 5.25 -17.24
C MET A 389 23.63 4.58 -15.87
N ARG A 390 24.30 5.12 -14.85
CA ARG A 390 24.29 4.59 -13.47
C ARG A 390 22.91 4.62 -12.84
N THR A 391 22.15 5.69 -13.04
CA THR A 391 20.86 5.90 -12.36
C THR A 391 19.67 5.34 -13.14
N GLY A 392 19.73 5.32 -14.47
CA GLY A 392 18.61 4.93 -15.34
C GLY A 392 17.36 5.78 -15.13
N ARG A 393 17.52 7.02 -14.64
CA ARG A 393 16.41 7.94 -14.30
C ARG A 393 16.74 9.37 -14.67
N SER A 394 15.69 10.18 -14.82
CA SER A 394 15.85 11.61 -15.06
C SER A 394 16.42 12.34 -13.85
N ILE A 395 17.30 13.30 -14.13
CA ILE A 395 17.98 14.15 -13.16
C ILE A 395 17.64 15.62 -13.41
N GLN A 396 17.64 16.43 -12.36
CA GLN A 396 17.37 17.86 -12.45
C GLN A 396 18.68 18.65 -12.39
N LEU A 397 18.90 19.49 -13.41
CA LEU A 397 20.09 20.29 -13.62
C LEU A 397 19.80 21.75 -13.24
N ARG A 398 19.53 22.05 -11.97
CA ARG A 398 19.14 23.41 -11.53
C ARG A 398 20.29 24.25 -10.96
N GLY A 399 21.49 23.70 -10.84
CA GLY A 399 22.67 24.44 -10.36
C GLY A 399 22.47 25.01 -8.96
N ARG A 400 21.63 24.37 -8.11
CA ARG A 400 21.39 24.85 -6.76
C ARG A 400 22.56 24.45 -5.85
N THR A 401 22.81 25.26 -4.82
CA THR A 401 23.80 24.98 -3.77
C THR A 401 23.61 23.63 -3.07
N ASP A 402 22.42 23.03 -3.19
CA ASP A 402 22.08 21.72 -2.61
C ASP A 402 22.46 20.52 -3.51
N ASP A 403 22.85 20.74 -4.77
CA ASP A 403 23.12 19.70 -5.78
C ASP A 403 24.62 19.32 -5.84
N LEU A 404 25.25 19.13 -4.68
CA LEU A 404 26.69 18.84 -4.57
C LEU A 404 27.09 17.54 -5.29
N GLU A 405 26.17 16.59 -5.44
CA GLU A 405 26.40 15.31 -6.13
C GLU A 405 26.62 15.49 -7.65
N PHE A 406 26.14 16.60 -8.24
CA PHE A 406 26.21 16.85 -9.69
C PHE A 406 27.25 17.91 -10.07
N ILE A 407 28.12 18.31 -9.14
CA ILE A 407 29.21 19.28 -9.42
C ILE A 407 30.03 18.88 -10.65
N PRO A 408 30.49 17.61 -10.81
CA PRO A 408 31.26 17.23 -11.99
C PRO A 408 30.52 17.47 -13.31
N ILE A 409 29.20 17.21 -13.33
CA ILE A 409 28.34 17.46 -14.49
C ILE A 409 28.27 18.95 -14.82
N TYR A 410 28.12 19.81 -13.81
CA TYR A 410 28.06 21.26 -14.03
C TYR A 410 29.39 21.87 -14.48
N VAL A 411 30.51 21.23 -14.17
CA VAL A 411 31.84 21.71 -14.57
C VAL A 411 32.20 21.19 -15.95
N GLU A 412 32.12 19.88 -16.16
CA GLU A 412 32.60 19.23 -17.39
C GLU A 412 31.59 19.31 -18.54
N ASN A 413 30.28 19.29 -18.25
CA ASN A 413 29.22 19.38 -19.25
C ASN A 413 28.53 20.76 -19.31
N ALA A 414 29.17 21.80 -18.75
CA ALA A 414 28.62 23.15 -18.67
C ALA A 414 28.20 23.71 -20.04
N ALA A 415 29.07 23.53 -21.04
CA ALA A 415 28.86 24.04 -22.39
C ALA A 415 27.64 23.39 -23.05
N GLN A 416 27.46 22.08 -22.90
CA GLN A 416 26.34 21.34 -23.47
C GLN A 416 25.03 21.71 -22.77
N ILE A 417 25.04 21.82 -21.44
CA ILE A 417 23.87 22.22 -20.64
C ILE A 417 23.43 23.63 -21.04
N ALA A 418 24.37 24.57 -21.15
CA ALA A 418 24.09 25.95 -21.54
C ALA A 418 23.59 26.04 -23.00
N ALA A 419 24.25 25.36 -23.94
CA ALA A 419 23.86 25.33 -25.35
C ALA A 419 22.44 24.79 -25.55
N CYS A 420 22.05 23.75 -24.80
CA CYS A 420 20.72 23.16 -24.85
C CYS A 420 19.71 23.85 -23.93
N ARG A 421 20.10 24.89 -23.16
CA ARG A 421 19.27 25.55 -22.13
C ARG A 421 18.61 24.54 -21.16
N ALA A 422 19.35 23.49 -20.82
CA ALA A 422 18.80 22.33 -20.13
C ALA A 422 18.65 22.56 -18.63
N THR A 423 17.49 22.21 -18.07
CA THR A 423 17.22 22.18 -16.63
C THR A 423 16.99 20.77 -16.11
N SER A 424 16.93 19.78 -16.99
CA SER A 424 16.80 18.36 -16.67
C SER A 424 17.40 17.51 -17.78
N ALA A 425 17.81 16.29 -17.42
CA ALA A 425 18.27 15.28 -18.35
C ALA A 425 17.51 13.97 -18.10
N ALA A 426 17.16 13.24 -19.16
CA ALA A 426 16.40 11.99 -19.05
C ALA A 426 16.97 10.90 -19.97
N PRO A 427 17.25 9.68 -19.45
CA PRO A 427 17.85 8.62 -20.24
C PRO A 427 16.81 7.82 -21.03
N ILE A 428 17.20 7.38 -22.22
CA ILE A 428 16.52 6.38 -23.04
C ILE A 428 17.46 5.17 -23.11
N THR A 429 17.08 4.07 -22.46
CA THR A 429 17.95 2.91 -22.27
C THR A 429 17.49 1.74 -23.11
N ARG A 430 18.44 0.90 -23.53
CA ARG A 430 18.21 -0.37 -24.21
C ARG A 430 19.00 -1.44 -23.48
N GLU A 431 18.35 -2.52 -23.02
CA GLU A 431 19.03 -3.62 -22.29
C GLU A 431 19.97 -3.15 -21.17
N GLU A 432 19.57 -2.12 -20.41
CA GLU A 432 20.35 -1.46 -19.35
C GLU A 432 21.50 -0.55 -19.81
N GLU A 433 21.76 -0.45 -21.11
CA GLU A 433 22.72 0.50 -21.68
C GLU A 433 22.06 1.82 -22.09
N LEU A 434 22.81 2.92 -22.03
CA LEU A 434 22.33 4.25 -22.42
C LEU A 434 22.38 4.38 -23.95
N TYR A 435 21.23 4.25 -24.60
CA TYR A 435 21.12 4.34 -26.06
C TYR A 435 20.99 5.79 -26.55
N ALA A 436 20.23 6.59 -25.80
CA ALA A 436 20.02 8.00 -26.08
C ALA A 436 19.70 8.74 -24.78
N PHE A 437 19.73 10.07 -24.79
CA PHE A 437 19.20 10.87 -23.71
C PHE A 437 18.61 12.19 -24.19
N LEU A 438 17.73 12.76 -23.38
CA LEU A 438 17.11 14.05 -23.60
C LEU A 438 17.72 15.09 -22.68
N LEU A 439 18.04 16.26 -23.23
CA LEU A 439 18.24 17.48 -22.47
C LEU A 439 17.01 18.36 -22.63
N CYS A 440 16.41 18.71 -21.49
CA CYS A 440 15.11 19.37 -21.41
C CYS A 440 15.22 20.67 -20.61
N GLY A 441 14.85 21.79 -21.23
CA GLY A 441 14.75 23.12 -20.62
C GLY A 441 13.46 23.33 -19.82
N ASP A 442 13.41 24.46 -19.10
CA ASP A 442 12.23 24.84 -18.31
C ASP A 442 11.14 25.42 -19.24
N PRO A 443 9.87 24.97 -19.16
CA PRO A 443 8.76 25.62 -19.86
C PRO A 443 8.82 27.15 -19.75
N ALA A 444 8.74 27.81 -20.90
CA ALA A 444 8.91 29.24 -21.10
C ALA A 444 8.50 30.12 -19.89
N GLY A 445 9.50 30.73 -19.24
CA GLY A 445 9.33 31.96 -18.45
C GLY A 445 8.79 31.79 -17.04
N GLY A 446 9.52 31.13 -16.14
CA GLY A 446 9.79 31.53 -14.75
C GLY A 446 8.67 31.73 -13.71
N GLU A 447 7.47 32.19 -14.08
CA GLU A 447 6.43 32.63 -13.17
C GLU A 447 5.04 32.28 -13.72
N GLY A 448 4.31 31.40 -13.04
CA GLY A 448 2.84 31.41 -13.10
C GLY A 448 2.12 30.11 -13.47
N ILE A 449 2.70 29.21 -14.28
CA ILE A 449 2.00 27.95 -14.62
C ILE A 449 2.43 26.86 -13.64
N ALA A 450 1.50 26.51 -12.75
CA ALA A 450 1.58 25.48 -11.72
C ALA A 450 2.63 24.38 -12.02
N ARG A 451 3.70 24.36 -11.22
CA ARG A 451 4.83 23.42 -11.24
C ARG A 451 4.37 21.98 -11.42
N ARG A 452 4.19 21.53 -12.66
CA ARG A 452 4.05 20.09 -12.94
C ARG A 452 5.37 19.44 -12.55
N PRO A 453 5.34 18.29 -11.84
CA PRO A 453 6.56 17.55 -11.55
C PRO A 453 7.10 17.03 -12.90
N LEU A 454 8.10 17.71 -13.43
CA LEU A 454 8.65 17.49 -14.77
C LEU A 454 9.42 16.16 -14.85
N LEU A 455 10.22 15.83 -13.83
CA LEU A 455 11.02 14.59 -13.79
C LEU A 455 10.16 13.31 -13.88
N PRO A 456 9.10 13.12 -13.07
CA PRO A 456 8.33 11.89 -13.12
C PRO A 456 7.57 11.68 -14.45
N LEU A 457 7.23 12.78 -15.14
CA LEU A 457 6.62 12.72 -16.47
C LEU A 457 7.67 12.39 -17.55
N LEU A 458 8.86 12.99 -17.49
CA LEU A 458 9.98 12.62 -18.35
C LEU A 458 10.34 11.13 -18.21
N ASP A 459 10.45 10.63 -16.98
CA ASP A 459 10.75 9.21 -16.72
C ASP A 459 9.72 8.29 -17.38
N LEU A 460 8.45 8.64 -17.30
CA LEU A 460 7.37 7.85 -17.88
C LEU A 460 7.45 7.82 -19.40
N VAL A 461 7.68 8.98 -20.02
CA VAL A 461 7.74 9.12 -21.48
C VAL A 461 9.02 8.46 -22.03
N CYS A 462 10.18 8.65 -21.39
CA CYS A 462 11.43 8.03 -21.82
C CYS A 462 11.42 6.50 -21.71
N ARG A 463 10.72 5.93 -20.71
CA ARG A 463 10.49 4.47 -20.64
C ARG A 463 9.69 3.95 -21.83
N ARG A 464 8.76 4.73 -22.38
CA ARG A 464 8.00 4.35 -23.57
C ARG A 464 8.86 4.43 -24.82
N TYR A 465 9.70 5.47 -24.94
CA TYR A 465 10.67 5.55 -26.02
C TYR A 465 11.67 4.39 -25.97
N SER A 466 12.19 4.07 -24.78
CA SER A 466 13.07 2.91 -24.54
C SER A 466 12.43 1.61 -25.03
N ALA A 467 11.19 1.33 -24.61
CA ALA A 467 10.47 0.14 -25.04
C ALA A 467 10.16 0.10 -26.55
N GLN A 468 10.07 1.25 -27.22
CA GLN A 468 9.91 1.29 -28.68
C GLN A 468 11.24 1.10 -29.40
N VAL A 469 12.34 1.65 -28.88
CA VAL A 469 13.70 1.39 -29.38
C VAL A 469 13.98 -0.12 -29.32
N ASP A 470 13.67 -0.78 -28.20
CA ASP A 470 13.83 -2.24 -28.05
C ASP A 470 13.08 -3.05 -29.13
N ARG A 471 11.94 -2.53 -29.61
CA ARG A 471 11.13 -3.18 -30.65
C ARG A 471 11.66 -2.93 -32.06
N LEU A 472 12.11 -1.70 -32.33
CA LEU A 472 12.57 -1.28 -33.66
C LEU A 472 13.99 -1.76 -33.97
N VAL A 473 14.76 -2.13 -32.95
CA VAL A 473 16.11 -2.70 -33.09
C VAL A 473 16.14 -4.14 -32.57
N PRO A 474 15.48 -5.11 -33.26
CA PRO A 474 15.54 -6.51 -32.87
C PRO A 474 16.87 -7.12 -33.33
N GLY A 475 17.82 -7.29 -32.41
CA GLY A 475 19.13 -7.87 -32.71
C GLY A 475 20.22 -7.32 -31.81
N GLY A 476 20.84 -8.23 -31.05
CA GLY A 476 21.60 -7.96 -29.84
C GLY A 476 22.69 -6.89 -29.96
N PHE A 477 22.77 -6.08 -28.92
CA PHE A 477 24.01 -5.44 -28.55
C PHE A 477 25.02 -6.56 -28.31
N ARG A 478 25.97 -6.75 -29.23
CA ARG A 478 27.14 -7.59 -28.92
C ARG A 478 27.87 -6.85 -27.82
N SER A 479 27.84 -7.39 -26.62
CA SER A 479 28.67 -6.94 -25.50
C SER A 479 30.07 -6.65 -26.02
N ARG A 480 30.49 -5.38 -25.94
CA ARG A 480 31.87 -5.01 -26.22
C ARG A 480 32.77 -5.91 -25.35
N PRO A 481 33.82 -6.54 -25.91
CA PRO A 481 34.85 -7.12 -25.06
C PRO A 481 35.38 -6.02 -24.15
N SER A 482 35.44 -6.32 -22.84
CA SER A 482 36.01 -5.44 -21.83
C SER A 482 37.42 -5.02 -22.28
N PRO A 483 37.77 -3.72 -22.28
CA PRO A 483 39.13 -3.27 -22.59
C PRO A 483 40.17 -3.64 -21.50
N ASP A 484 39.78 -4.37 -20.45
CA ASP A 484 40.64 -4.74 -19.32
C ASP A 484 41.19 -6.19 -19.38
N GLU A 485 41.13 -6.90 -20.52
CA GLU A 485 41.67 -8.27 -20.63
C GLU A 485 43.06 -8.41 -21.27
N ASP A 486 43.73 -7.31 -21.63
CA ASP A 486 45.14 -7.33 -22.08
C ASP A 486 46.00 -6.30 -21.33
N ILE A 487 46.28 -6.55 -20.03
CA ILE A 487 47.54 -6.16 -19.32
C ILE A 487 47.93 -7.26 -18.34
#